data_AF-A0AAP0R340-F1
#
_entry.id   AF-A0AAP0R340-F1
#
_cell.length_a   1.000
_cell.length_b   1.000
_cell.length_c   1.000
_cell.angle_alpha   90.00
_cell.angle_beta   90.00
_cell.angle_gamma   90.00
#
_symmetry.space_group_name_H-M   'P 1'
#
loop_
_entity.id
_entity.type
_entity.pdbx_description
1 polymer ?
#
loop_
_entity_poly.entity_id
_entity_poly.type
_entity_poly.pdbx_seq_one_letter_code
_entity_poly.pdbx_strand_id
1 'polypeptide(L)'
;MPKTRYIGHLKERSLKDQLAKDPTEVIRKAVLRMLPRNKLRNRIFAGTEHPFGDRPLEPYVMPPRTVREMRPLARRAMTRAEKKAEQQQQGGSDTRKSKKKKEVNTEVSA
;
A
#
# COMPACT_ATOMS: atom_id res chain seq x y z
N MET A 1 -3.94 -13.94 -13.80
CA MET A 1 -4.47 -13.95 -15.19
C MET A 1 -4.55 -15.39 -15.68
N PRO A 2 -5.31 -15.70 -16.74
CA PRO A 2 -5.28 -17.05 -17.30
C PRO A 2 -3.89 -17.33 -17.89
N LYS A 3 -3.17 -18.26 -17.27
CA LYS A 3 -2.00 -18.91 -17.88
C LYS A 3 -2.55 -19.95 -18.84
N THR A 4 -2.15 -19.90 -20.10
CA THR A 4 -2.41 -21.01 -21.03
C THR A 4 -1.60 -22.22 -20.58
N ARG A 5 -2.08 -23.44 -20.84
CA ARG A 5 -1.41 -24.67 -20.35
C ARG A 5 -0.01 -24.90 -20.95
N TYR A 6 0.39 -24.10 -21.94
CA TYR A 6 1.70 -24.11 -22.57
C TYR A 6 2.78 -23.45 -21.72
N ILE A 7 3.97 -24.06 -21.69
CA ILE A 7 5.18 -23.55 -21.03
C ILE A 7 5.61 -22.24 -21.73
N GLY A 8 6.06 -21.23 -20.99
CA GLY A 8 6.53 -19.94 -21.52
C GLY A 8 5.45 -18.87 -21.79
N HIS A 9 4.16 -19.19 -21.67
CA HIS A 9 3.06 -18.28 -22.07
C HIS A 9 2.43 -17.51 -20.89
N LEU A 10 3.24 -17.07 -19.94
CA LEU A 10 2.74 -16.23 -18.85
C LEU A 10 2.43 -14.84 -19.40
N LYS A 11 1.15 -14.45 -19.40
CA LYS A 11 0.71 -13.11 -19.81
C LYS A 11 0.50 -12.23 -18.60
N GLU A 12 1.20 -11.10 -18.58
CA GLU A 12 1.07 -10.06 -17.57
C GLU A 12 0.29 -8.87 -18.12
N ARG A 13 -0.51 -8.24 -17.26
CA ARG A 13 -1.19 -6.97 -17.54
C ARG A 13 -1.23 -6.15 -16.25
N SER A 14 -0.96 -4.85 -16.38
CA SER A 14 -1.09 -3.93 -15.26
C SER A 14 -2.57 -3.66 -14.96
N LEU A 15 -2.86 -3.20 -13.73
CA LEU A 15 -4.21 -2.79 -13.35
C LEU A 15 -4.74 -1.66 -14.24
N LYS A 16 -3.87 -0.72 -14.62
CA LYS A 16 -4.21 0.42 -15.48
C LYS A 16 -4.68 -0.06 -16.86
N ASP A 17 -3.95 -1.00 -17.46
CA ASP A 17 -4.31 -1.55 -18.78
C ASP A 17 -5.58 -2.39 -18.73
N GLN A 18 -5.81 -3.08 -17.61
CA GLN A 18 -7.00 -3.88 -17.39
C GLN A 18 -8.25 -3.00 -17.22
N LEU A 19 -8.12 -1.87 -16.52
CA LEU A 19 -9.19 -0.87 -16.37
C LEU A 19 -9.52 -0.18 -17.70
N ALA A 20 -8.52 0.10 -18.53
CA ALA A 20 -8.73 0.72 -19.85
C ALA A 20 -9.46 -0.20 -20.84
N LYS A 21 -9.27 -1.53 -20.72
CA LYS A 21 -9.97 -2.51 -21.57
C LYS A 21 -11.36 -2.82 -21.04
N ASP A 22 -11.42 -3.41 -19.84
CA ASP A 22 -12.66 -3.94 -19.27
C ASP A 22 -12.67 -3.72 -17.75
N PRO A 23 -13.17 -2.58 -17.26
CA PRO A 23 -13.17 -2.27 -15.82
C PRO A 23 -14.00 -3.29 -15.01
N THR A 24 -15.04 -3.87 -15.61
CA THR A 24 -15.87 -4.93 -15.01
C THR A 24 -15.07 -6.16 -14.61
N GLU A 25 -14.03 -6.52 -15.38
CA GLU A 25 -13.25 -7.72 -15.11
C GLU A 25 -12.43 -7.62 -13.82
N VAL A 26 -12.01 -6.40 -13.46
CA VAL A 26 -11.23 -6.16 -12.24
C VAL A 26 -12.09 -6.47 -11.01
N ILE A 27 -13.29 -5.89 -10.96
CA ILE A 27 -14.24 -6.08 -9.87
C ILE A 27 -14.75 -7.54 -9.87
N ARG A 28 -15.06 -8.10 -11.04
CA ARG A 28 -15.50 -9.50 -11.19
C ARG A 28 -14.47 -10.47 -10.64
N LYS A 29 -13.19 -10.31 -10.99
CA LYS A 29 -12.13 -11.20 -10.51
C LYS A 29 -11.88 -11.05 -9.01
N ALA A 30 -12.04 -9.83 -8.47
CA ALA A 30 -11.92 -9.58 -7.03
C ALA A 30 -13.03 -10.30 -6.25
N VAL A 31 -14.30 -10.02 -6.57
CA VAL A 31 -15.46 -10.62 -5.87
C VAL A 31 -15.50 -12.14 -6.04
N LEU A 32 -15.18 -12.65 -7.24
CA LEU A 32 -15.15 -14.09 -7.52
C LEU A 32 -14.18 -14.85 -6.61
N ARG A 33 -13.08 -14.19 -6.20
CA ARG A 33 -12.09 -14.75 -5.28
C ARG A 33 -12.47 -14.61 -3.81
N MET A 34 -13.38 -13.70 -3.48
CA MET A 34 -13.89 -13.52 -2.11
C MET A 34 -15.06 -14.45 -1.80
N LEU A 35 -15.84 -14.86 -2.80
CA LEU A 35 -17.01 -15.72 -2.64
C LEU A 35 -16.65 -17.23 -2.72
N PRO A 36 -17.36 -18.12 -1.99
CA PRO A 36 -17.21 -19.57 -2.13
C PRO A 36 -17.37 -20.05 -3.56
N ARG A 37 -16.60 -21.09 -3.93
CA ARG A 37 -16.54 -21.56 -5.31
C ARG A 37 -17.69 -22.52 -5.66
N ASN A 38 -18.88 -21.98 -5.92
CA ASN A 38 -20.04 -22.75 -6.37
C ASN A 38 -20.53 -22.33 -7.78
N LYS A 39 -21.62 -22.95 -8.27
CA LYS A 39 -22.24 -22.67 -9.59
C LYS A 39 -23.21 -21.47 -9.58
N LEU A 40 -23.54 -20.92 -8.41
CA LEU A 40 -24.54 -19.86 -8.22
C LEU A 40 -23.92 -18.45 -8.27
N ARG A 41 -22.96 -18.22 -9.17
CA ARG A 41 -22.19 -16.97 -9.20
C ARG A 41 -22.96 -15.87 -9.95
N ASN A 42 -22.98 -14.67 -9.37
CA ASN A 42 -23.73 -13.52 -9.89
C ASN A 42 -23.01 -12.75 -11.02
N ARG A 43 -23.79 -11.96 -11.77
CA ARG A 43 -23.35 -11.07 -12.87
C ARG A 43 -23.05 -9.66 -12.34
N ILE A 44 -22.06 -8.96 -12.90
CA ILE A 44 -21.66 -7.58 -12.56
C ILE A 44 -21.74 -6.73 -13.83
N PHE A 45 -22.20 -5.49 -13.71
CA PHE A 45 -22.32 -4.50 -14.79
C PHE A 45 -21.38 -3.32 -14.53
N ALA A 46 -20.88 -2.69 -15.60
CA ALA A 46 -19.87 -1.61 -15.51
C ALA A 46 -20.48 -0.22 -15.30
N GLY A 47 -21.74 -0.03 -15.70
CA GLY A 47 -22.43 1.26 -15.70
C GLY A 47 -23.64 1.30 -14.78
N THR A 48 -24.32 2.44 -14.76
CA THR A 48 -25.56 2.67 -14.01
C THR A 48 -26.75 1.92 -14.60
N GLU A 49 -26.69 1.61 -15.89
CA GLU A 49 -27.74 0.86 -16.59
C GLU A 49 -27.61 -0.64 -16.34
N HIS A 50 -28.70 -1.25 -15.90
CA HIS A 50 -28.81 -2.69 -15.72
C HIS A 50 -30.21 -3.19 -16.12
N PRO A 51 -30.35 -4.40 -16.68
CA PRO A 51 -31.63 -4.96 -17.10
C PRO A 51 -32.57 -5.35 -15.94
N PHE A 52 -32.22 -5.01 -14.70
CA PHE A 52 -33.05 -5.25 -13.51
C PHE A 52 -33.92 -4.05 -13.12
N GLY A 53 -34.10 -3.07 -14.02
CA GLY A 53 -34.95 -1.90 -13.76
C GLY A 53 -36.40 -2.26 -13.42
N ASP A 54 -36.89 -3.40 -13.90
CA ASP A 54 -38.26 -3.87 -13.65
C ASP A 54 -38.48 -4.39 -12.22
N ARG A 55 -37.43 -4.61 -11.44
CA ARG A 55 -37.52 -5.10 -10.05
C ARG A 55 -37.28 -3.95 -9.07
N PRO A 56 -37.98 -3.92 -7.93
CA PRO A 56 -37.62 -2.98 -6.87
C PRO A 56 -36.22 -3.32 -6.34
N LEU A 57 -35.29 -2.36 -6.43
CA LEU A 57 -33.93 -2.48 -5.91
C LEU A 57 -33.79 -1.62 -4.66
N GLU A 58 -33.35 -2.24 -3.57
CA GLU A 58 -32.96 -1.53 -2.35
C GLU A 58 -31.52 -0.98 -2.51
N PRO A 59 -31.30 0.34 -2.38
CA PRO A 59 -29.96 0.90 -2.47
C PRO A 59 -29.12 0.49 -1.26
N TYR A 60 -27.98 -0.14 -1.51
CA TYR A 60 -27.07 -0.53 -0.43
C TYR A 60 -26.16 0.63 -0.02
N VAL A 61 -26.28 1.06 1.24
CA VAL A 61 -25.35 2.01 1.86
C VAL A 61 -24.25 1.24 2.57
N MET A 62 -22.98 1.60 2.32
CA MET A 62 -21.87 0.97 3.02
C MET A 62 -21.94 1.27 4.52
N PRO A 63 -21.71 0.26 5.39
CA PRO A 63 -21.61 0.47 6.83
C PRO A 63 -20.56 1.53 7.17
N PRO A 64 -20.74 2.31 8.26
CA PRO A 64 -19.79 3.32 8.66
C PRO A 64 -18.43 2.65 8.93
N ARG A 65 -17.42 3.07 8.16
CA ARG A 65 -16.06 2.58 8.30
C ARG A 65 -15.30 3.52 9.23
N THR A 66 -14.55 2.97 10.17
CA THR A 66 -13.57 3.73 10.94
C THR A 66 -12.45 4.18 9.99
N VAL A 67 -12.57 5.38 9.45
CA VAL A 67 -11.54 5.97 8.60
C VAL A 67 -10.33 6.22 9.48
N ARG A 68 -9.15 5.70 9.08
CA ARG A 68 -7.90 6.12 9.71
C ARG A 68 -7.81 7.64 9.54
N GLU A 69 -7.80 8.36 10.66
CA GLU A 69 -7.54 9.79 10.66
C GLU A 69 -6.33 10.09 9.77
N MET A 70 -6.45 11.13 8.94
CA MET A 70 -5.34 11.66 8.16
C MET A 70 -4.19 11.91 9.12
N ARG A 71 -3.16 11.03 9.09
CA ARG A 71 -1.96 11.21 9.91
C ARG A 71 -1.36 12.56 9.52
N PRO A 72 -1.36 13.57 10.40
CA PRO A 72 -0.93 14.91 10.02
C PRO A 72 0.53 14.85 9.58
N LEU A 73 0.80 15.24 8.33
CA LEU A 73 2.16 15.32 7.79
C LEU A 73 3.07 16.16 8.69
N ALA A 74 2.51 17.22 9.29
CA ALA A 74 3.17 18.08 10.27
C ALA A 74 3.70 17.30 11.48
N ARG A 75 2.89 16.43 12.12
CA ARG A 75 3.34 15.61 13.26
C ARG A 75 4.49 14.69 12.85
N ARG A 76 4.41 14.05 11.68
CA ARG A 76 5.51 13.20 11.16
C ARG A 76 6.77 13.98 10.81
N ALA A 77 6.64 15.18 10.28
CA ALA A 77 7.78 16.04 9.96
C ALA A 77 8.50 16.47 11.24
N MET A 78 7.74 16.86 12.29
CA MET A 78 8.28 17.19 13.61
C MET A 78 8.97 15.98 14.24
N THR A 79 8.33 14.81 14.30
CA THR A 79 8.96 13.61 14.89
C THR A 79 10.19 13.15 14.10
N ARG A 80 10.23 13.35 12.77
CA ARG A 80 11.42 13.08 11.95
C ARG A 80 12.51 14.12 12.17
N ALA A 81 12.16 15.39 12.33
CA ALA A 81 13.10 16.45 12.65
C ALA A 81 13.71 16.24 14.04
N GLU A 82 12.89 15.89 15.04
CA GLU A 82 13.31 15.53 16.40
C GLU A 82 14.24 14.32 16.40
N LYS A 83 13.86 13.19 15.77
CA LYS A 83 14.76 12.02 15.68
C LYS A 83 16.06 12.32 14.93
N LYS A 84 16.02 13.15 13.89
CA LYS A 84 17.22 13.56 13.15
C LYS A 84 18.11 14.47 14.00
N ALA A 85 17.53 15.38 14.78
CA ALA A 85 18.25 16.24 15.70
C ALA A 85 18.87 15.44 16.86
N GLU A 86 18.13 14.48 17.42
CA GLU A 86 18.61 13.57 18.48
C GLU A 86 19.77 12.69 17.99
N GLN A 87 19.67 12.14 16.76
CA GLN A 87 20.77 11.42 16.13
C GLN A 87 21.99 12.29 15.85
N GLN A 88 21.82 13.58 15.52
CA GLN A 88 22.93 14.52 15.35
C GLN A 88 23.61 14.88 16.66
N GLN A 89 22.86 14.98 17.76
CA GLN A 89 23.40 15.21 19.11
C GLN A 89 24.17 13.99 19.61
N GLN A 90 23.66 12.78 19.39
CA GLN A 90 24.33 11.52 19.76
C GLN A 90 25.54 11.20 18.85
N GLY A 91 25.47 11.50 17.54
CA GLY A 91 26.59 11.33 16.60
C GLY A 91 27.76 12.30 16.81
N GLY A 92 27.55 13.40 17.52
CA GLY A 92 28.59 14.38 17.89
C GLY A 92 29.40 14.01 19.15
N SER A 93 28.87 13.15 20.03
CA SER A 93 29.58 12.74 21.25
C SER A 93 30.59 11.61 21.02
N ASP A 94 30.35 10.70 20.08
CA ASP A 94 31.25 9.58 19.82
C ASP A 94 32.51 9.96 19.04
N THR A 95 32.40 10.92 18.11
CA THR A 95 33.54 11.40 17.32
C THR A 95 34.51 12.27 18.13
N ARG A 96 34.03 12.97 19.17
CA ARG A 96 34.89 13.76 20.08
C ARG A 96 35.60 12.88 21.11
N LYS A 97 34.96 11.79 21.57
CA LYS A 97 35.55 10.85 22.54
C LYS A 97 36.67 10.00 21.93
N SER A 98 36.57 9.68 20.63
CA SER A 98 37.63 9.00 19.89
C SER A 98 38.82 9.91 19.57
N LYS A 99 38.59 11.20 19.27
CA LYS A 99 39.67 12.17 19.02
C LYS A 99 40.47 12.50 20.30
N LYS A 100 39.79 12.70 21.44
CA LYS A 100 40.45 12.95 22.74
C LYS A 100 41.26 11.76 23.25
N LYS A 101 40.85 10.51 22.96
CA LYS A 101 41.67 9.31 23.27
C LYS A 101 42.93 9.19 22.41
N LYS A 102 42.94 9.75 21.19
CA LYS A 102 44.08 9.68 20.28
C LYS A 102 45.15 10.73 20.62
N GLU A 103 44.73 11.91 21.06
CA GLU A 103 45.61 13.00 21.51
C GLU A 103 46.27 12.66 22.86
N VAL A 104 45.52 12.10 23.82
CA VAL A 104 46.10 11.71 25.13
C VAL A 104 47.13 10.57 25.02
N ASN A 105 47.00 9.65 24.05
CA ASN A 105 48.01 8.60 23.85
C ASN A 105 49.29 9.10 23.15
N THR A 106 49.23 10.22 22.44
CA THR A 106 50.39 10.79 21.73
C THR A 106 51.22 11.71 22.62
N GLU A 107 50.65 12.27 23.68
CA GLU A 107 51.39 13.09 24.66
C GLU A 107 52.11 12.26 25.74
N VAL A 108 51.70 11.01 25.98
CA VAL A 108 52.31 10.12 26.99
C VAL A 108 53.46 9.28 26.42
N SER A 109 53.80 9.46 25.13
CA SER A 109 54.80 8.67 24.40
C SER A 109 55.94 9.48 23.77
N ALA A 110 56.20 10.69 24.27
CA ALA A 110 57.33 11.55 23.86
C ALA A 110 58.30 11.82 25.03
#